data_AF-A0A1A6DTU2-F1
#
_entry.id   AF-A0A1A6DTU2-F1
#
_cell.length_a   1.000
_cell.length_b   1.000
_cell.length_c   1.000
_cell.angle_alpha   90.00
_cell.angle_beta   90.00
_cell.angle_gamma   90.00
#
_symmetry.space_group_name_H-M   'P 1'
#
loop_
_entity.id
_entity.type
_entity.pdbx_description
1 polymer ?
#
loop_
_entity_poly.entity_id
_entity_poly.type
_entity_poly.pdbx_seq_one_letter_code
_entity_poly.pdbx_strand_id
1 'polypeptide(L)'
;MADVDWTPALEGLRDRLDQALQVLTRHAAGEVDADAWVAACADLAQAFSSVRPLIQRPAPANRSADVAVLLADIGQRLLTLTDLQARLSGATRHALAQLLPQDDLQAYARLGRQRPGRGGVGGYG
;
A
#
# COMPACT_ATOMS: atom_id res chain seq x y z
N MET A 1 -32.04 1.76 21.07
CA MET A 1 -30.68 1.47 20.56
C MET A 1 -30.05 2.82 20.28
N ALA A 2 -28.93 3.14 20.91
CA ALA A 2 -28.21 4.39 20.60
C ALA A 2 -27.73 4.32 19.15
N ASP A 3 -28.01 5.38 18.38
CA ASP A 3 -27.46 5.56 17.05
C ASP A 3 -25.93 5.56 17.17
N VAL A 4 -25.25 4.66 16.45
CA VAL A 4 -23.79 4.60 16.51
C VAL A 4 -23.29 5.76 15.66
N ASP A 5 -22.71 6.78 16.29
CA ASP A 5 -22.08 7.88 15.57
C ASP A 5 -20.80 7.39 14.87
N TRP A 6 -20.79 7.44 13.54
CA TRP A 6 -19.68 6.98 12.70
C TRP A 6 -18.69 8.09 12.41
N THR A 7 -19.07 9.34 12.67
CA THR A 7 -18.30 10.54 12.34
C THR A 7 -16.87 10.50 12.89
N PRO A 8 -16.63 10.25 14.20
CA PRO A 8 -15.26 10.26 14.73
C PRO A 8 -14.38 9.15 14.15
N ALA A 9 -14.97 8.01 13.79
CA ALA A 9 -14.23 6.90 13.18
C ALA A 9 -13.84 7.21 11.73
N LEU A 10 -14.72 7.88 10.98
CA LEU A 10 -14.45 8.31 9.61
C LEU A 10 -13.47 9.47 9.57
N GLU A 11 -13.57 10.43 10.49
CA GLU A 11 -12.59 11.51 10.65
C GLU A 11 -11.20 10.95 10.99
N GLY A 12 -11.12 10.01 11.93
CA GLY A 12 -9.84 9.35 12.24
C GLY A 12 -9.23 8.62 11.03
N LEU A 13 -10.06 7.97 10.20
CA LEU A 13 -9.60 7.34 8.96
C LEU A 13 -9.11 8.36 7.93
N ARG A 14 -9.84 9.47 7.80
CA ARG A 14 -9.49 10.60 6.92
C ARG A 14 -8.14 11.20 7.31
N ASP A 15 -7.89 11.42 8.59
CA ASP A 15 -6.62 11.97 9.09
C ASP A 15 -5.45 11.02 8.82
N ARG A 16 -5.65 9.70 9.00
CA ARG A 16 -4.63 8.70 8.67
C ARG A 16 -4.34 8.61 7.18
N LEU A 17 -5.33 8.83 6.33
CA LEU A 17 -5.15 8.97 4.88
C LEU A 17 -4.31 10.19 4.52
N ASP A 18 -4.56 11.35 5.14
CA ASP A 18 -3.74 12.54 4.92
C ASP A 18 -2.30 12.34 5.34
N GLN A 19 -2.09 11.72 6.51
CA GLN A 19 -0.75 11.38 6.99
C GLN A 19 -0.02 10.45 6.00
N ALA A 20 -0.71 9.41 5.50
CA ALA A 20 -0.12 8.51 4.51
C ALA A 20 0.23 9.23 3.20
N LEU A 21 -0.64 10.13 2.71
CA LEU A 21 -0.35 10.94 1.53
C LEU A 21 0.88 11.84 1.73
N GLN A 22 1.00 12.48 2.89
CA GLN A 22 2.18 13.30 3.22
C GLN A 22 3.46 12.47 3.25
N VAL A 23 3.44 11.30 3.90
CA VAL A 23 4.61 10.39 3.94
C VAL A 23 4.95 9.92 2.53
N LEU A 24 3.96 9.60 1.69
CA LEU A 24 4.19 9.20 0.30
C LEU A 24 4.87 10.31 -0.51
N THR A 25 4.41 11.55 -0.38
CA THR A 25 5.02 12.71 -1.07
C THR A 25 6.45 12.95 -0.61
N ARG A 26 6.72 12.84 0.70
CA ARG A 26 8.07 13.01 1.23
C ARG A 26 9.00 11.85 0.83
N HIS A 27 8.50 10.62 0.81
CA HIS A 27 9.23 9.46 0.29
C HIS A 27 9.53 9.62 -1.21
N ALA A 28 8.57 10.14 -2.00
CA ALA A 28 8.79 10.47 -3.41
C ALA A 28 9.90 11.51 -3.63
N ALA A 29 10.05 12.45 -2.70
CA ALA A 29 11.13 13.43 -2.67
C ALA A 29 12.46 12.87 -2.12
N GLY A 30 12.48 11.63 -1.63
CA GLY A 30 13.66 11.01 -1.00
C GLY A 30 13.96 11.52 0.42
N GLU A 31 12.99 12.19 1.07
CA GLU A 31 13.15 12.74 2.42
C GLU A 31 12.89 11.72 3.54
N VAL A 32 12.24 10.60 3.20
CA VAL A 32 11.88 9.56 4.17
C VAL A 32 12.19 8.19 3.57
N ASP A 33 12.75 7.32 4.41
CA ASP A 33 13.11 5.96 4.01
C ASP A 33 11.88 5.07 3.80
N ALA A 34 12.10 3.97 3.08
CA ALA A 34 11.06 2.98 2.78
C ALA A 34 10.39 2.41 4.04
N ASP A 35 11.12 2.27 5.15
CA ASP A 35 10.58 1.76 6.41
C ASP A 35 9.51 2.70 7.00
N ALA A 36 9.71 4.01 6.90
CA ALA A 36 8.72 4.99 7.36
C ALA A 36 7.47 4.97 6.48
N TRP A 37 7.63 4.73 5.18
CA TRP A 37 6.49 4.51 4.27
C TRP A 37 5.73 3.22 4.62
N VAL A 38 6.44 2.12 4.87
CA VAL A 38 5.83 0.84 5.28
C VAL A 38 5.07 0.99 6.61
N ALA A 39 5.62 1.73 7.58
CA ALA A 39 4.94 2.03 8.83
C ALA A 39 3.64 2.82 8.62
N ALA A 40 3.66 3.85 7.76
CA ALA A 40 2.47 4.61 7.41
C ALA A 40 1.39 3.73 6.72
N CYS A 41 1.80 2.80 5.86
CA CYS A 41 0.88 1.82 5.27
C CYS A 41 0.26 0.89 6.32
N ALA A 42 1.04 0.41 7.30
CA ALA A 42 0.56 -0.45 8.36
C ALA A 42 -0.47 0.27 9.25
N ASP A 43 -0.19 1.53 9.63
CA ASP A 43 -1.11 2.38 10.38
C ASP A 43 -2.42 2.61 9.63
N LEU A 44 -2.34 2.88 8.32
CA LEU A 44 -3.52 3.05 7.47
C LEU A 44 -4.34 1.77 7.37
N ALA A 45 -3.70 0.60 7.19
CA ALA A 45 -4.39 -0.69 7.17
C ALA A 45 -5.09 -0.98 8.50
N GLN A 46 -4.46 -0.64 9.62
CA GLN A 46 -5.05 -0.78 10.95
C GLN A 46 -6.27 0.13 11.11
N ALA A 47 -6.21 1.38 10.66
CA ALA A 47 -7.34 2.30 10.67
C ALA A 47 -8.52 1.77 9.84
N PHE A 48 -8.26 1.25 8.63
CA PHE A 48 -9.30 0.61 7.80
C PHE A 48 -9.93 -0.60 8.48
N SER A 49 -9.11 -1.46 9.11
CA SER A 49 -9.60 -2.64 9.82
C SER A 49 -10.55 -2.27 10.98
N SER A 50 -10.29 -1.13 11.63
CA SER A 50 -11.07 -0.63 12.76
C SER A 50 -12.41 -0.03 12.33
N VAL A 51 -12.48 0.55 11.13
CA VAL A 51 -13.71 1.15 10.57
C VAL A 51 -14.57 0.14 9.81
N ARG A 52 -13.97 -0.91 9.23
CA ARG A 52 -14.66 -1.99 8.51
C ARG A 52 -15.90 -2.57 9.22
N PRO A 53 -15.87 -2.91 10.53
CA PRO A 53 -17.06 -3.44 11.21
C PRO A 53 -18.20 -2.42 11.34
N LEU A 54 -17.90 -1.11 11.30
CA LEU A 54 -18.91 -0.05 11.32
C LEU A 54 -19.61 0.06 9.96
N ILE A 55 -18.85 -0.06 8.86
CA ILE A 55 -19.37 -0.02 7.49
C ILE A 55 -20.24 -1.25 7.17
N GLN A 56 -19.91 -2.41 7.75
CA GLN A 56 -20.65 -3.66 7.55
C GLN A 56 -21.98 -3.72 8.31
N ARG A 57 -22.21 -2.81 9.25
CA ARG A 57 -23.50 -2.70 9.93
C ARG A 57 -24.51 -2.04 9.01
N PRO A 58 -25.80 -2.44 9.08
CA PRO A 58 -26.85 -1.74 8.36
C PRO A 58 -26.78 -0.26 8.72
N ALA A 59 -26.71 0.59 7.70
CA ALA A 59 -26.63 2.02 7.90
C ALA A 59 -27.81 2.48 8.75
N PRO A 60 -27.60 3.36 9.75
CA PRO A 60 -28.73 3.99 10.41
C PRO A 60 -29.59 4.65 9.33
N ALA A 61 -30.91 4.54 9.46
CA ALA A 61 -31.88 5.06 8.48
C ALA A 61 -31.70 6.57 8.21
N ASN A 62 -30.99 7.25 9.10
CA ASN A 62 -30.60 8.64 9.02
C ASN A 62 -29.07 8.75 8.83
N ARG A 63 -28.54 8.28 7.70
CA ARG A 63 -27.16 8.59 7.34
C ARG A 63 -27.14 10.10 7.01
N SER A 64 -26.58 10.91 7.91
CA SER A 64 -26.50 12.36 7.72
C SER A 64 -25.73 12.68 6.43
N ALA A 65 -26.07 13.81 5.80
CA ALA A 65 -25.37 14.27 4.59
C ALA A 65 -23.85 14.39 4.83
N ASP A 66 -23.44 14.74 6.06
CA ASP A 66 -22.04 14.88 6.46
C ASP A 66 -21.27 13.56 6.38
N VAL A 67 -21.88 12.43 6.78
CA VAL A 67 -21.27 11.10 6.67
C VAL A 67 -21.09 10.70 5.21
N ALA A 68 -22.02 11.06 4.33
CA ALA A 68 -21.90 10.80 2.90
C ALA A 68 -20.77 11.62 2.27
N VAL A 69 -20.62 12.90 2.65
CA VAL A 69 -19.52 13.76 2.22
C VAL A 69 -18.17 13.21 2.70
N LEU A 70 -18.06 12.81 3.96
CA LEU A 70 -16.84 12.21 4.52
C LEU A 70 -16.43 10.93 3.78
N LEU A 71 -17.38 10.04 3.48
CA LEU A 71 -17.11 8.83 2.71
C LEU A 71 -16.65 9.13 1.28
N ALA A 72 -17.22 10.15 0.63
CA ALA A 72 -16.79 10.59 -0.69
C ALA A 72 -15.36 11.16 -0.66
N ASP A 73 -15.02 11.97 0.34
CA ASP A 73 -13.67 12.53 0.54
C ASP A 73 -12.63 11.42 0.78
N ILE A 74 -12.95 10.45 1.66
CA ILE A 74 -12.11 9.26 1.90
C ILE A 74 -11.88 8.48 0.60
N GLY A 75 -12.93 8.31 -0.22
CA GLY A 75 -12.83 7.65 -1.53
C GLY A 75 -11.89 8.38 -2.51
N GLN A 76 -11.98 9.71 -2.58
CA GLN A 76 -11.09 10.52 -3.43
C GLN A 76 -9.63 10.44 -3.00
N ARG A 77 -9.37 10.48 -1.68
CA ARG A 77 -8.02 10.34 -1.11
C ARG A 77 -7.41 8.98 -1.39
N LEU A 78 -8.21 7.92 -1.28
CA LEU A 78 -7.78 6.57 -1.65
C LEU A 78 -7.37 6.50 -3.13
N LEU A 79 -8.17 7.05 -4.05
CA LEU A 79 -7.85 7.09 -5.47
C LEU A 79 -6.55 7.85 -5.75
N THR A 80 -6.32 8.95 -5.04
CA THR A 80 -5.10 9.74 -5.16
C THR A 80 -3.88 8.95 -4.65
N LEU A 81 -4.04 8.24 -3.54
CA LEU A 81 -2.98 7.40 -2.98
C LEU A 81 -2.59 6.27 -3.96
N THR A 82 -3.56 5.59 -4.58
CA THR A 82 -3.28 4.56 -5.59
C THR A 82 -2.62 5.13 -6.85
N ASP A 83 -3.05 6.29 -7.33
CA ASP A 83 -2.43 6.94 -8.49
C ASP A 83 -0.97 7.31 -8.23
N LEU A 84 -0.69 7.94 -7.08
CA LEU A 84 0.67 8.31 -6.68
C LEU A 84 1.57 7.08 -6.49
N GLN A 85 1.05 6.01 -5.87
CA GLN A 85 1.78 4.76 -5.71
C GLN A 85 2.08 4.11 -7.08
N ALA A 86 1.13 4.13 -8.02
CA ALA A 86 1.33 3.62 -9.36
C ALA A 86 2.45 4.37 -10.09
N ARG A 87 2.44 5.72 -10.02
CA ARG A 87 3.49 6.57 -10.59
C ARG A 87 4.86 6.29 -9.98
N LEU A 88 4.95 6.18 -8.66
CA LEU A 88 6.19 5.86 -7.97
C LEU A 88 6.72 4.49 -8.39
N SER A 89 5.88 3.46 -8.38
CA SER A 89 6.28 2.11 -8.81
C SER A 89 6.77 2.07 -10.27
N GLY A 90 6.20 2.91 -11.14
CA GLY A 90 6.63 3.07 -12.52
C GLY A 90 7.99 3.74 -12.61
N ALA A 91 8.19 4.84 -11.87
CA ALA A 91 9.47 5.55 -11.81
C ALA A 91 10.59 4.66 -11.24
N THR A 92 10.34 3.90 -10.17
CA THR A 92 11.32 2.98 -9.59
C THR A 92 11.69 1.87 -10.58
N ARG A 93 10.71 1.28 -11.27
CA ARG A 93 10.97 0.28 -12.32
C ARG A 93 11.79 0.86 -13.47
N HIS A 94 11.49 2.09 -13.87
CA HIS A 94 12.24 2.76 -14.94
C HIS A 94 13.67 3.11 -14.52
N ALA A 95 13.88 3.58 -13.28
CA ALA A 95 15.20 3.85 -12.74
C ALA A 95 16.02 2.55 -12.57
N LEU A 96 15.40 1.47 -12.09
CA LEU A 96 16.04 0.16 -12.04
C LEU A 96 16.40 -0.37 -13.43
N ALA A 97 15.55 -0.17 -14.43
CA ALA A 97 15.84 -0.54 -15.82
C ALA A 97 16.96 0.31 -16.47
N GLN A 98 17.21 1.51 -15.95
CA GLN A 98 18.33 2.36 -16.38
C GLN A 98 19.64 2.02 -15.65
N LEU A 99 19.54 1.60 -14.39
CA LEU A 99 20.70 1.25 -13.55
C LEU A 99 21.17 -0.19 -13.76
N LEU A 100 20.29 -1.10 -14.15
CA LEU A 100 20.61 -2.48 -14.48
C LEU A 100 20.56 -2.66 -16.01
N PRO A 101 21.68 -2.98 -16.69
CA PRO A 101 21.59 -3.54 -18.03
C PRO A 101 20.73 -4.81 -17.93
N GLN A 102 19.76 -4.97 -18.84
CA GLN A 102 18.76 -6.04 -18.80
C GLN A 102 19.34 -7.47 -18.67
N ASP A 103 20.64 -7.64 -18.95
CA ASP A 103 21.40 -8.87 -18.75
C ASP A 103 21.55 -9.30 -17.28
N ASP A 104 21.67 -8.37 -16.32
CA ASP A 104 21.93 -8.73 -14.91
C ASP A 104 20.68 -9.29 -14.21
N LEU A 105 19.48 -8.82 -14.59
CA LEU A 105 18.22 -9.38 -14.08
C LEU A 105 17.99 -10.81 -14.58
N GLN A 106 18.41 -11.13 -15.80
CA GLN A 106 18.40 -12.51 -16.29
C GLN A 106 19.49 -13.37 -15.62
N ALA A 107 20.66 -12.80 -15.32
CA ALA A 107 21.71 -13.49 -14.57
C ALA A 107 21.27 -13.83 -13.13
N TYR A 108 20.60 -12.89 -12.43
CA TYR A 108 20.03 -13.14 -11.11
C TYR A 108 18.87 -14.15 -11.14
N ALA A 109 18.00 -14.10 -12.15
CA ALA A 109 16.96 -15.11 -12.36
C ALA A 109 17.54 -16.51 -12.66
N ARG A 110 18.69 -16.57 -13.34
CA ARG A 110 19.44 -17.83 -13.57
C ARG A 110 20.09 -18.34 -12.29
N LEU A 111 20.67 -17.47 -11.46
CA LEU A 111 21.25 -17.80 -10.16
C LEU A 111 20.19 -18.32 -9.16
N GLY A 112 18.98 -17.77 -9.16
CA GLY A 112 17.86 -18.28 -8.35
C GLY A 112 17.29 -19.63 -8.81
N ARG A 113 17.51 -20.02 -10.07
CA ARG A 113 17.17 -21.36 -10.61
C ARG A 113 18.28 -22.38 -10.42
N GLN A 114 19.51 -21.96 -10.14
CA GLN A 114 20.64 -22.86 -9.97
C GLN A 114 20.67 -23.41 -8.55
N ARG A 115 19.73 -24.30 -8.27
CA ARG A 115 19.64 -25.05 -7.02
C ARG A 115 20.89 -25.94 -6.87
N PRO A 116 21.65 -25.85 -5.77
CA PRO A 116 22.76 -26.75 -5.51
C PRO A 116 22.20 -28.10 -5.01
N GLY A 117 22.56 -29.18 -5.69
CA GLY A 117 22.48 -30.55 -5.16
C GLY A 117 21.79 -31.59 -6.04
N ARG A 118 22.55 -32.21 -6.96
CA ARG A 118 22.73 -33.68 -6.99
C ARG A 118 23.93 -34.03 -7.88
N GLY A 119 25.10 -34.19 -7.26
CA GLY A 119 26.22 -34.89 -7.86
C GLY A 119 25.89 -36.38 -8.04
N GLY A 120 26.55 -36.99 -9.02
CA GLY A 120 26.48 -38.42 -9.31
C GLY A 120 27.23 -38.78 -10.58
N VAL A 121 28.55 -38.54 -10.59
CA VAL A 121 29.49 -39.17 -11.53
C VAL A 121 29.71 -40.62 -11.08
N GLY A 122 29.62 -41.55 -12.03
CA GLY A 122 30.04 -42.95 -11.95
C GLY A 122 29.41 -43.68 -13.14
N GLY A 123 30.09 -44.11 -14.20
CA GLY A 123 31.46 -44.58 -14.33
C GLY A 123 31.43 -46.10 -14.48
N TYR A 124 31.60 -46.60 -15.72
CA TYR A 124 31.97 -47.95 -16.19
C TYR A 124 31.30 -49.20 -15.57
N GLY A 125 30.71 -50.04 -16.44
CA GLY A 125 30.31 -51.43 -16.13
C GLY A 125 29.21 -51.93 -17.04
#